data_AF-A0A6N9NHW8-F1
#
_entry.id   AF-A0A6N9NHW8-F1
#
_cell.length_a   1.000
_cell.length_b   1.000
_cell.length_c   1.000
_cell.angle_alpha   90.00
_cell.angle_beta   90.00
_cell.angle_gamma   90.00
#
_symmetry.space_group_name_H-M   'P 1'
#
loop_
_entity.id
_entity.type
_entity.pdbx_description
1 polymer ?
#
loop_
_entity_poly.entity_id
_entity_poly.type
_entity_poly.pdbx_seq_one_letter_code
_entity_poly.pdbx_strand_id
1 'polypeptide(L)'
;MPKNNHFVSMVLTFVVFTIIGTLSHELGHIAVAKYLGYSTTLHFGSMNYESDFPYSKSNELFILLGGPIQTTITGCIGLFVLYKNRNEWKSINWLAVFLSLFWLRPVFNIVTSISNYLIHGTPNPFGGDELKISQLFGLWDGTLSVSFAILGGSILYYLFYKVIPQSIRSTFIISGIIGSIGGYFTWFKFIGPNILP
;
A
#
# COMPACT_ATOMS: atom_id res chain seq x y z
N MET A 1 -16.93 10.67 -27.25
CA MET A 1 -16.62 9.28 -26.83
C MET A 1 -17.36 8.99 -25.53
N PRO A 2 -18.05 7.84 -25.37
CA PRO A 2 -19.01 7.63 -24.30
C PRO A 2 -18.33 7.48 -22.93
N LYS A 3 -18.89 8.13 -21.89
CA LYS A 3 -18.43 8.15 -20.49
C LYS A 3 -18.13 6.76 -19.90
N ASN A 4 -18.75 5.69 -20.41
CA ASN A 4 -18.65 4.33 -19.87
C ASN A 4 -17.26 3.70 -20.04
N ASN A 5 -16.51 4.05 -21.09
CA ASN A 5 -15.19 3.44 -21.33
C ASN A 5 -14.16 3.85 -20.28
N HIS A 6 -14.28 5.06 -19.73
CA HIS A 6 -13.38 5.56 -18.68
C HIS A 6 -13.61 4.86 -17.34
N PHE A 7 -14.86 4.55 -17.00
CA PHE A 7 -15.20 3.87 -15.75
C PHE A 7 -14.63 2.45 -15.70
N VAL A 8 -14.87 1.65 -16.74
CA VAL A 8 -14.37 0.26 -16.80
C VAL A 8 -12.84 0.23 -16.79
N SER A 9 -12.20 1.12 -17.56
CA SER A 9 -10.74 1.24 -17.57
C SER A 9 -10.18 1.61 -16.20
N MET A 10 -10.81 2.53 -15.45
CA MET A 10 -10.40 2.86 -14.10
C MET A 10 -10.55 1.66 -13.14
N VAL A 11 -11.68 0.94 -13.19
CA VAL A 11 -11.88 -0.26 -12.35
C VAL A 11 -10.79 -1.28 -12.58
N LEU A 12 -10.51 -1.62 -13.85
CA LEU A 12 -9.45 -2.57 -14.20
C LEU A 12 -8.07 -2.08 -13.77
N THR A 13 -7.81 -0.77 -13.89
CA THR A 13 -6.56 -0.18 -13.42
C THR A 13 -6.42 -0.34 -11.91
N PHE A 14 -7.46 -0.05 -11.14
CA PHE A 14 -7.45 -0.27 -9.68
C PHE A 14 -7.23 -1.73 -9.31
N VAL A 15 -7.90 -2.68 -9.98
CA VAL A 15 -7.68 -4.13 -9.77
C VAL A 15 -6.19 -4.48 -9.91
N VAL A 16 -5.57 -4.05 -11.01
CA VAL A 16 -4.16 -4.32 -11.30
C VAL A 16 -3.26 -3.64 -10.26
N PHE A 17 -3.50 -2.39 -9.92
CA PHE A 17 -2.68 -1.65 -8.96
C PHE A 17 -2.82 -2.16 -7.53
N THR A 18 -3.96 -2.73 -7.13
CA THR A 18 -4.10 -3.42 -5.84
C THR A 18 -3.17 -4.63 -5.75
N ILE A 19 -3.10 -5.42 -6.83
CA ILE A 19 -2.20 -6.58 -6.92
C ILE A 19 -0.74 -6.12 -6.88
N ILE A 20 -0.38 -5.16 -7.75
CA ILE A 20 0.98 -4.63 -7.84
C ILE A 20 1.40 -4.04 -6.50
N GLY A 21 0.56 -3.25 -5.84
CA GLY A 21 0.90 -2.63 -4.56
C GLY A 21 1.09 -3.62 -3.42
N THR A 22 0.33 -4.73 -3.43
CA THR A 22 0.51 -5.81 -2.44
C THR A 22 1.82 -6.54 -2.70
N LEU A 23 2.05 -6.98 -3.94
CA LEU A 23 3.28 -7.68 -4.31
C LEU A 23 4.52 -6.83 -4.11
N SER A 24 4.49 -5.56 -4.50
CA SER A 24 5.65 -4.68 -4.38
C SER A 24 6.04 -4.44 -2.92
N HIS A 25 5.04 -4.35 -2.02
CA HIS A 25 5.27 -4.20 -0.58
C HIS A 25 5.99 -5.45 -0.04
N GLU A 26 5.47 -6.64 -0.33
CA GLU A 26 6.11 -7.90 0.10
C GLU A 26 7.50 -8.08 -0.52
N LEU A 27 7.68 -7.68 -1.78
CA LEU A 27 8.99 -7.66 -2.44
C LEU A 27 9.98 -6.71 -1.75
N GLY A 28 9.50 -5.63 -1.15
CA GLY A 28 10.31 -4.73 -0.32
C GLY A 28 10.91 -5.45 0.89
N HIS A 29 10.10 -6.23 1.60
CA HIS A 29 10.59 -7.08 2.70
C HIS A 29 11.59 -8.13 2.22
N ILE A 30 11.28 -8.81 1.10
CA ILE A 30 12.14 -9.86 0.52
C ILE A 30 13.49 -9.31 0.09
N ALA A 31 13.52 -8.14 -0.55
CA ALA A 31 14.74 -7.52 -1.02
C ALA A 31 15.72 -7.28 0.14
N VAL A 32 15.20 -6.79 1.26
CA VAL A 32 16.01 -6.53 2.47
C VAL A 32 16.42 -7.84 3.14
N ALA A 33 15.50 -8.80 3.28
CA ALA A 33 15.80 -10.10 3.88
C ALA A 33 16.90 -10.85 3.10
N LYS A 34 16.82 -10.90 1.77
CA LYS A 34 17.86 -11.49 0.91
C LYS A 34 19.19 -10.75 0.99
N TYR A 35 19.16 -9.41 1.04
CA TYR A 35 20.38 -8.61 1.22
C TYR A 35 21.09 -8.93 2.54
N LEU A 36 20.33 -9.23 3.59
CA LEU A 36 20.85 -9.62 4.90
C LEU A 36 21.20 -11.12 5.02
N GLY A 37 21.04 -11.90 3.94
CA GLY A 37 21.39 -13.33 3.89
C GLY A 37 20.31 -14.29 4.41
N TYR A 38 19.07 -13.84 4.58
CA TYR A 38 17.96 -14.70 4.99
C TYR A 38 17.38 -15.48 3.79
N SER A 39 16.94 -16.70 4.03
CA SER A 39 16.12 -17.43 3.06
C SER A 39 14.68 -16.90 3.15
N THR A 40 14.06 -16.64 2.00
CA THR A 40 12.73 -16.01 1.93
C THR A 40 11.78 -16.87 1.13
N THR A 41 10.58 -17.11 1.65
CA THR A 41 9.47 -17.69 0.90
C THR A 41 8.35 -16.67 0.80
N LEU A 42 7.95 -16.37 -0.45
CA LEU A 42 6.84 -15.46 -0.73
C LEU A 42 5.56 -16.28 -0.78
N HIS A 43 4.61 -15.92 0.09
CA HIS A 43 3.23 -16.37 0.01
C HIS A 43 2.38 -15.31 -0.67
N PHE A 44 1.18 -15.68 -1.13
CA PHE A 44 0.31 -14.77 -1.86
C PHE A 44 -0.12 -13.51 -1.08
N GLY A 45 0.00 -13.50 0.25
CA GLY A 45 -0.41 -12.38 1.10
C GLY A 45 0.61 -11.94 2.14
N SER A 46 1.78 -12.57 2.19
CA SER A 46 2.80 -12.35 3.20
C SER A 46 4.13 -12.96 2.74
N MET A 47 5.22 -12.67 3.44
CA MET A 47 6.44 -13.46 3.32
C MET A 47 6.87 -14.05 4.64
N ASN A 48 7.47 -15.24 4.56
CA ASN A 48 8.19 -15.86 5.67
C ASN A 48 9.69 -15.78 5.38
N TYR A 49 10.49 -15.70 6.44
CA TYR A 49 11.94 -15.72 6.34
C TYR A 49 12.54 -16.57 7.45
N GLU A 50 13.52 -17.38 7.08
CA GLU A 50 14.27 -18.24 7.98
C GLU A 50 15.73 -17.79 8.01
N SER A 51 16.38 -18.05 9.14
CA SER A 51 17.73 -17.58 9.44
C SER A 51 18.54 -18.73 10.03
N ASP A 52 19.67 -19.03 9.40
CA ASP A 52 20.68 -19.89 10.00
C ASP A 52 21.51 -19.15 11.08
N PHE A 53 21.32 -17.83 11.20
CA PHE A 53 22.00 -16.95 12.15
C PHE A 53 21.11 -16.59 13.35
N PRO A 54 21.70 -16.28 14.52
CA PRO A 54 20.94 -15.85 15.70
C PRO A 54 20.13 -14.58 15.42
N TYR A 55 18.96 -14.50 16.05
CA TYR A 55 18.04 -13.38 15.92
C TYR A 55 18.72 -12.03 16.20
N SER A 56 18.52 -11.08 15.28
CA SER A 56 19.01 -9.71 15.38
C SER A 56 17.85 -8.73 15.25
N LYS A 57 17.62 -7.96 16.31
CA LYS A 57 16.59 -6.91 16.35
C LYS A 57 16.76 -5.89 15.22
N SER A 58 18.01 -5.58 14.86
CA SER A 58 18.33 -4.67 13.75
C SER A 58 17.94 -5.26 12.39
N ASN A 59 18.16 -6.55 12.18
CA ASN A 59 17.79 -7.22 10.93
C ASN A 59 16.28 -7.28 10.78
N GLU A 60 15.55 -7.65 11.85
CA GLU A 60 14.08 -7.61 11.84
C GLU A 60 13.56 -6.22 11.52
N LEU A 61 14.12 -5.18 12.15
CA LEU A 61 13.76 -3.79 11.86
C LEU A 61 13.94 -3.45 10.37
N PHE A 62 15.09 -3.78 9.79
CA PHE A 62 15.35 -3.51 8.37
C PHE A 62 14.38 -4.26 7.46
N ILE A 63 14.11 -5.53 7.75
CA ILE A 63 13.14 -6.33 7.00
C ILE A 63 11.76 -5.70 7.09
N LEU A 64 11.26 -5.38 8.29
CA LEU A 64 9.96 -4.72 8.50
C LEU A 64 9.84 -3.37 7.81
N LEU A 65 10.93 -2.61 7.73
CA LEU A 65 10.95 -1.33 7.01
C LEU A 65 10.87 -1.49 5.49
N GLY A 66 11.27 -2.65 4.94
CA GLY A 66 11.36 -2.88 3.50
C GLY A 66 10.06 -2.58 2.74
N GLY A 67 8.93 -3.11 3.20
CA GLY A 67 7.62 -2.88 2.58
C GLY A 67 7.13 -1.43 2.68
N PRO A 68 7.03 -0.84 3.88
CA PRO A 68 6.65 0.57 4.05
C PRO A 68 7.57 1.54 3.29
N ILE A 69 8.88 1.30 3.28
CA ILE A 69 9.82 2.13 2.50
C ILE A 69 9.57 1.98 0.99
N GLN A 70 9.39 0.76 0.49
CA GLN A 70 9.12 0.52 -0.93
C GLN A 70 7.86 1.28 -1.40
N THR A 71 6.78 1.17 -0.64
CA THR A 71 5.50 1.78 -0.99
C THR A 71 5.53 3.29 -0.88
N THR A 72 6.16 3.84 0.15
CA THR A 72 6.32 5.30 0.31
C THR A 72 7.22 5.90 -0.77
N ILE A 73 8.33 5.25 -1.13
CA ILE A 73 9.19 5.68 -2.26
C ILE A 73 8.39 5.71 -3.57
N THR A 74 7.61 4.66 -3.83
CA THR A 74 6.76 4.58 -5.04
C THR A 74 5.74 5.70 -5.07
N GLY A 75 5.09 5.97 -3.93
CA GLY A 75 4.18 7.10 -3.77
C GLY A 75 4.84 8.45 -4.03
N CYS A 76 6.04 8.66 -3.47
CA CYS A 76 6.82 9.88 -3.67
C CYS A 76 7.22 10.09 -5.13
N ILE A 77 7.58 9.04 -5.86
CA ILE A 77 7.87 9.14 -7.31
C ILE A 77 6.64 9.63 -8.07
N GLY A 78 5.45 9.10 -7.75
CA GLY A 78 4.20 9.59 -8.33
C GLY A 78 3.98 11.08 -8.08
N LEU A 79 4.14 11.53 -6.83
CA LEU A 79 3.98 12.94 -6.45
C LEU A 79 4.99 13.84 -7.16
N PHE A 80 6.25 13.40 -7.28
CA PHE A 80 7.29 14.14 -7.97
C PHE A 80 6.96 14.36 -9.45
N VAL A 81 6.45 13.33 -10.13
CA VAL A 81 6.02 13.43 -11.54
C VAL A 81 4.84 14.41 -11.68
N LEU A 82 3.86 14.36 -10.77
CA LEU A 82 2.73 15.29 -10.75
C LEU A 82 3.18 16.73 -10.52
N TYR A 83 4.11 16.95 -9.59
CA TYR A 83 4.67 18.28 -9.31
C TYR A 83 5.41 18.87 -10.51
N LYS A 84 6.18 18.05 -11.25
CA LYS A 84 6.89 18.46 -12.46
C LYS A 84 5.94 18.82 -13.60
N ASN A 85 4.85 18.06 -13.76
CA ASN A 85 3.87 18.26 -14.83
C ASN A 85 2.65 19.11 -14.39
N ARG A 86 2.76 19.90 -13.32
CA ARG A 86 1.62 20.67 -12.76
C ARG A 86 1.01 21.69 -13.75
N ASN A 87 1.78 22.16 -14.73
CA ASN A 87 1.35 23.18 -15.69
C ASN A 87 0.64 22.58 -16.91
N GLU A 88 0.88 21.31 -17.23
CA GLU A 88 0.37 20.65 -18.44
C GLU A 88 -0.10 19.24 -18.14
N TRP A 89 -1.35 18.92 -18.49
CA TRP A 89 -1.88 17.58 -18.30
C TRP A 89 -1.35 16.62 -19.37
N LYS A 90 -0.50 15.67 -18.95
CA LYS A 90 0.07 14.62 -19.81
C LYS A 90 -0.52 13.27 -19.44
N SER A 91 -0.53 12.31 -20.37
CA SER A 91 -1.01 10.94 -20.10
C SER A 91 -0.25 10.26 -18.95
N ILE A 92 1.03 10.60 -18.76
CA ILE A 92 1.85 10.11 -17.64
C ILE A 92 1.32 10.56 -16.27
N ASN A 93 0.57 11.66 -16.20
CA ASN A 93 0.00 12.15 -14.94
C ASN A 93 -1.02 11.16 -14.38
N TRP A 94 -1.72 10.41 -15.23
CA TRP A 94 -2.62 9.36 -14.77
C TRP A 94 -1.86 8.23 -14.07
N LEU A 95 -0.78 7.74 -14.67
CA LEU A 95 0.10 6.78 -14.02
C LEU A 95 0.64 7.33 -12.70
N ALA A 96 1.06 8.60 -12.69
CA ALA A 96 1.58 9.26 -11.50
C ALA A 96 0.54 9.41 -10.38
N VAL A 97 -0.75 9.62 -10.72
CA VAL A 97 -1.85 9.57 -9.74
C VAL A 97 -1.91 8.18 -9.11
N PHE A 98 -1.94 7.11 -9.90
CA PHE A 98 -2.00 5.73 -9.37
C PHE A 98 -0.77 5.35 -8.54
N LEU A 99 0.43 5.77 -8.95
CA LEU A 99 1.64 5.58 -8.12
C LEU A 99 1.52 6.33 -6.79
N SER A 100 1.01 7.56 -6.81
CA SER A 100 0.82 8.36 -5.59
C SER A 100 -0.19 7.74 -4.62
N LEU A 101 -1.14 6.93 -5.12
CA LEU A 101 -2.10 6.20 -4.28
C LEU A 101 -1.46 5.12 -3.41
N PHE A 102 -0.17 4.81 -3.55
CA PHE A 102 0.52 3.92 -2.61
C PHE A 102 0.52 4.48 -1.18
N TRP A 103 0.39 5.80 -1.02
CA TRP A 103 0.13 6.45 0.27
C TRP A 103 -1.22 6.09 0.91
N LEU A 104 -2.10 5.37 0.19
CA LEU A 104 -3.31 4.78 0.75
C LEU A 104 -3.01 3.63 1.71
N ARG A 105 -1.85 2.98 1.62
CA ARG A 105 -1.57 1.78 2.43
C ARG A 105 -1.48 2.05 3.94
N PRO A 106 -0.76 3.07 4.43
CA PRO A 106 -0.76 3.38 5.86
C PRO A 106 -2.14 3.80 6.38
N VAL A 107 -2.92 4.51 5.55
CA VAL A 107 -4.31 4.89 5.88
C VAL A 107 -5.21 3.65 5.94
N PHE A 108 -5.05 2.74 4.98
CA PHE A 108 -5.79 1.48 4.96
C PHE A 108 -5.45 0.63 6.19
N ASN A 109 -4.17 0.50 6.54
CA ASN A 109 -3.72 -0.32 7.66
C ASN A 109 -4.35 0.13 8.99
N ILE A 110 -4.37 1.44 9.28
CA ILE A 110 -4.99 1.95 10.50
C ILE A 110 -6.52 1.76 10.48
N VAL A 111 -7.17 2.02 9.33
CA VAL A 111 -8.62 1.85 9.20
C VAL A 111 -9.01 0.40 9.41
N THR A 112 -8.30 -0.56 8.81
CA THR A 112 -8.60 -1.99 8.98
C THR A 112 -8.28 -2.47 10.39
N SER A 113 -7.20 -2.00 11.00
CA SER A 113 -6.81 -2.40 12.37
C SER A 113 -7.84 -1.92 13.40
N ILE A 114 -8.26 -0.66 13.31
CA ILE A 114 -9.31 -0.10 14.17
C ILE A 114 -10.64 -0.79 13.89
N SER A 115 -10.98 -1.04 12.63
CA SER A 115 -12.23 -1.74 12.27
C SER A 115 -12.26 -3.15 12.87
N ASN A 116 -11.14 -3.89 12.78
CA ASN A 116 -11.03 -5.22 13.37
C ASN A 116 -11.10 -5.19 14.90
N TYR A 117 -10.51 -4.17 15.53
CA TYR A 117 -10.63 -3.97 16.98
C TYR A 117 -12.08 -3.75 17.41
N LEU A 118 -12.81 -2.88 16.73
CA LEU A 118 -14.20 -2.56 17.07
C LEU A 118 -15.16 -3.73 16.80
N ILE A 119 -14.93 -4.52 15.75
CA ILE A 119 -15.84 -5.61 15.35
C ILE A 119 -15.51 -6.91 16.08
N HIS A 120 -14.23 -7.28 16.19
CA HIS A 120 -13.79 -8.58 16.68
C HIS A 120 -13.15 -8.52 18.08
N GLY A 121 -12.96 -7.32 18.66
CA GLY A 121 -12.38 -7.16 19.99
C GLY A 121 -10.91 -7.58 20.08
N THR A 122 -10.11 -7.30 19.03
CA THR A 122 -8.68 -7.61 19.06
C THR A 122 -7.99 -6.92 20.25
N PRO A 123 -6.90 -7.46 20.79
CA PRO A 123 -6.25 -6.87 21.97
C PRO A 123 -5.60 -5.51 21.68
N ASN A 124 -5.23 -5.24 20.42
CA ASN A 124 -4.60 -3.99 20.00
C ASN A 124 -5.44 -3.32 18.89
N PRO A 125 -5.67 -1.98 18.97
CA PRO A 125 -6.31 -1.22 17.89
C PRO A 125 -5.39 -0.93 16.69
N PHE A 126 -4.09 -1.23 16.81
CA PHE A 126 -3.09 -1.07 15.76
C PHE A 126 -2.61 -2.44 15.26
N GLY A 127 -2.05 -2.46 14.04
CA GLY A 127 -1.61 -3.68 13.38
C GLY A 127 -0.61 -3.41 12.26
N GLY A 128 -0.18 -4.46 11.57
CA GLY A 128 0.75 -4.37 10.44
C GLY A 128 2.20 -4.07 10.85
N ASP A 129 2.98 -3.59 9.88
CA ASP A 129 4.42 -3.34 10.05
C ASP A 129 4.68 -2.16 10.98
N GLU A 130 3.85 -1.12 10.91
CA GLU A 130 4.00 0.09 11.72
C GLU A 130 3.86 -0.17 13.23
N LEU A 131 2.98 -1.09 13.62
CA LEU A 131 2.87 -1.55 15.01
C LEU A 131 4.17 -2.23 15.47
N LYS A 132 4.63 -3.22 14.70
CA LYS A 132 5.84 -4.00 15.04
C LYS A 132 7.05 -3.09 15.14
N ILE A 133 7.21 -2.14 14.22
CA ILE A 133 8.29 -1.16 14.27
C ILE A 133 8.17 -0.29 15.53
N SER A 134 6.96 0.17 15.89
CA SER A 134 6.75 0.97 17.11
C SER A 134 7.17 0.19 18.36
N GLN A 135 6.80 -1.09 18.45
CA GLN A 135 7.18 -1.97 19.56
C GLN A 135 8.69 -2.25 19.62
N LEU A 136 9.34 -2.42 18.46
CA LEU A 136 10.79 -2.59 18.40
C LEU A 136 11.52 -1.36 18.97
N PHE A 137 11.01 -0.15 18.75
CA PHE A 137 11.59 1.06 19.33
C PHE A 137 11.12 1.36 20.76
N GLY A 138 10.22 0.55 21.34
CA GLY A 138 9.63 0.82 22.65
C GLY A 138 8.74 2.07 22.67
N LEU A 139 8.18 2.44 21.51
CA LEU A 139 7.24 3.55 21.36
C LEU A 139 5.81 3.09 21.66
N TRP A 140 4.90 4.04 21.78
CA TRP A 140 3.48 3.73 21.83
C TRP A 140 3.05 3.06 20.52
N ASP A 141 2.23 2.01 20.61
CA ASP A 141 1.79 1.17 19.49
C ASP A 141 1.23 1.96 18.29
N GLY A 142 0.60 3.10 18.56
CA GLY A 142 0.02 3.96 17.53
C GLY A 142 0.97 5.00 16.94
N THR A 143 2.20 5.16 17.44
CA THR A 143 3.08 6.27 17.03
C THR A 143 3.34 6.27 15.52
N LEU A 144 3.79 5.16 14.94
CA LEU A 144 4.03 5.10 13.50
C LEU A 144 2.74 4.96 12.71
N SER A 145 1.81 4.13 13.18
CA SER A 145 0.51 3.91 12.52
C SER A 145 -0.25 5.23 12.31
N VAL A 146 -0.35 6.08 13.35
CA VAL A 146 -1.05 7.36 13.29
C VAL A 146 -0.27 8.40 12.49
N SER A 147 1.05 8.51 12.71
CA SER A 147 1.85 9.53 12.00
C SER A 147 1.89 9.29 10.48
N PHE A 148 2.08 8.05 10.05
CA PHE A 148 2.05 7.69 8.63
C PHE A 148 0.64 7.80 8.04
N ALA A 149 -0.41 7.48 8.80
CA ALA A 149 -1.79 7.67 8.34
C ALA A 149 -2.14 9.16 8.17
N ILE A 150 -1.68 10.05 9.06
CA ILE A 150 -1.88 11.50 8.92
C ILE A 150 -1.15 12.02 7.67
N LEU A 151 0.10 11.60 7.47
CA LEU A 151 0.88 11.98 6.30
C LEU A 151 0.22 11.48 5.00
N GLY A 152 -0.12 10.19 4.94
CA GLY A 152 -0.80 9.57 3.80
C GLY A 152 -2.16 10.22 3.53
N GLY A 153 -2.97 10.45 4.57
CA GLY A 153 -4.26 11.12 4.46
C GLY A 153 -4.14 12.55 3.91
N SER A 154 -3.12 13.30 4.33
CA SER A 154 -2.85 14.65 3.82
C SER A 154 -2.50 14.64 2.33
N ILE A 155 -1.69 13.67 1.91
CA ILE A 155 -1.32 13.46 0.51
C ILE A 155 -2.55 13.06 -0.33
N LEU A 156 -3.38 12.13 0.15
CA LEU A 156 -4.59 11.70 -0.54
C LEU A 156 -5.60 12.84 -0.65
N TYR A 157 -5.73 13.65 0.40
CA TYR A 157 -6.55 14.87 0.39
C TYR A 157 -6.07 15.83 -0.71
N TYR A 158 -4.76 16.08 -0.79
CA TYR A 158 -4.17 16.89 -1.85
C TYR A 158 -4.47 16.30 -3.24
N LEU A 159 -4.26 15.01 -3.47
CA LEU A 159 -4.53 14.36 -4.75
C LEU A 159 -5.99 14.52 -5.15
N PHE A 160 -6.92 14.24 -4.23
CA PHE A 160 -8.35 14.25 -4.55
C PHE A 160 -8.87 15.66 -4.85
N TYR A 161 -8.49 16.65 -4.04
CA TYR A 161 -9.04 18.00 -4.17
C TYR A 161 -8.26 18.92 -5.11
N LYS A 162 -6.95 18.72 -5.27
CA LYS A 162 -6.09 19.59 -6.09
C LYS A 162 -5.67 18.97 -7.41
N VAL A 163 -5.47 17.66 -7.48
CA VAL A 163 -4.94 17.00 -8.70
C VAL A 163 -6.06 16.42 -9.55
N ILE A 164 -7.01 15.69 -8.96
CA ILE A 164 -8.05 15.00 -9.72
C ILE A 164 -9.14 16.00 -10.18
N PRO A 165 -9.45 16.07 -11.50
CA PRO A 165 -10.50 16.93 -12.04
C PRO A 165 -11.87 16.65 -11.42
N GLN A 166 -12.62 17.71 -11.10
CA GLN A 166 -13.92 17.61 -10.41
C GLN A 166 -14.94 16.74 -11.15
N SER A 167 -14.91 16.72 -12.49
CA SER A 167 -15.86 15.97 -13.34
C SER A 167 -15.74 14.44 -13.21
N ILE A 168 -14.61 13.93 -12.74
CA ILE A 168 -14.31 12.49 -12.67
C ILE A 168 -14.06 11.97 -11.26
N ARG A 169 -14.12 12.83 -10.24
CA ARG A 169 -13.88 12.46 -8.82
C ARG A 169 -14.80 11.32 -8.34
N SER A 170 -16.09 11.41 -8.63
CA SER A 170 -17.05 10.38 -8.22
C SER A 170 -16.77 9.06 -8.92
N THR A 171 -16.49 9.10 -10.23
CA THR A 171 -16.08 7.93 -11.01
C THR A 171 -14.82 7.30 -10.41
N PHE A 172 -13.82 8.12 -10.07
CA PHE A 172 -12.57 7.66 -9.46
C PHE A 172 -12.79 6.96 -8.12
N ILE A 173 -13.62 7.51 -7.22
CA ILE A 173 -13.93 6.86 -5.93
C ILE A 173 -14.68 5.55 -6.15
N ILE A 174 -15.73 5.55 -6.95
CA ILE A 174 -16.57 4.36 -7.17
C ILE A 174 -15.74 3.26 -7.84
N SER A 175 -14.95 3.62 -8.86
CA SER A 175 -14.01 2.69 -9.51
C SER A 175 -12.93 2.20 -8.55
N GLY A 176 -12.46 3.07 -7.65
CA GLY A 176 -11.48 2.71 -6.62
C GLY A 176 -12.00 1.68 -5.64
N ILE A 177 -13.23 1.86 -5.14
CA ILE A 177 -13.87 0.91 -4.22
C ILE A 177 -14.11 -0.43 -4.93
N ILE A 178 -14.81 -0.41 -6.07
CA ILE A 178 -15.15 -1.63 -6.82
C ILE A 178 -13.88 -2.35 -7.28
N GLY A 179 -12.92 -1.60 -7.83
CA GLY A 179 -11.67 -2.14 -8.35
C GLY A 179 -10.77 -2.69 -7.25
N SER A 180 -10.67 -2.04 -6.08
CA SER A 180 -9.83 -2.54 -4.99
C SER A 180 -10.43 -3.76 -4.31
N ILE A 181 -11.75 -3.79 -4.10
CA ILE A 181 -12.45 -4.98 -3.58
C ILE A 181 -12.33 -6.12 -4.60
N GLY A 182 -12.60 -5.85 -5.88
CA GLY A 182 -12.45 -6.82 -6.95
C GLY A 182 -11.02 -7.35 -7.07
N GLY A 183 -10.03 -6.48 -6.97
CA GLY A 183 -8.61 -6.82 -7.01
C GLY A 183 -8.19 -7.67 -5.83
N TYR A 184 -8.65 -7.32 -4.62
CA TYR A 184 -8.44 -8.13 -3.42
C TYR A 184 -9.00 -9.54 -3.61
N PHE A 185 -10.26 -9.70 -4.02
CA PHE A 185 -10.82 -11.03 -4.27
C PHE A 185 -10.13 -11.78 -5.40
N THR A 186 -9.82 -11.10 -6.50
CA THR A 186 -9.12 -11.68 -7.65
C THR A 186 -7.76 -12.22 -7.22
N TRP A 187 -7.02 -11.47 -6.42
CA TRP A 187 -5.72 -11.89 -5.92
C TRP A 187 -5.83 -12.98 -4.87
N PHE A 188 -6.46 -12.70 -3.74
CA PHE A 188 -6.43 -13.58 -2.58
C PHE A 188 -7.26 -14.86 -2.74
N LYS A 189 -8.26 -14.88 -3.64
CA LYS A 189 -9.13 -16.06 -3.83
C LYS A 189 -8.84 -16.84 -5.11
N PHE A 190 -8.35 -16.19 -6.17
CA PHE A 190 -8.22 -16.83 -7.48
C PHE A 190 -6.77 -16.92 -7.96
N ILE A 191 -6.03 -15.82 -8.01
CA ILE A 191 -4.73 -15.78 -8.68
C ILE A 191 -3.61 -16.18 -7.71
N GLY A 192 -3.56 -15.53 -6.55
CA GLY A 192 -2.52 -15.68 -5.55
C GLY A 192 -2.28 -17.14 -5.14
N PRO A 193 -3.30 -17.86 -4.64
CA PRO A 193 -3.15 -19.27 -4.22
C PRO A 193 -2.76 -20.24 -5.35
N ASN A 194 -2.97 -19.86 -6.61
CA ASN A 194 -2.63 -20.69 -7.77
C ASN A 194 -1.20 -20.43 -8.29
N ILE A 195 -0.59 -19.29 -7.94
CA ILE A 195 0.74 -18.90 -8.43
C ILE A 195 1.78 -19.02 -7.32
N LEU A 196 1.42 -18.69 -6.09
CA LEU A 196 2.30 -18.69 -4.94
C LEU A 196 1.82 -19.70 -3.89
N PRO A 197 2.75 -20.39 -3.21
CA PRO A 197 2.44 -21.38 -2.19
C PRO A 197 1.74 -20.79 -0.96
#